data_AF-A0A8R1HLW7-F1
#
_entry.id   AF-A0A8R1HLW7-F1
#
_cell.length_a   1.000
_cell.length_b   1.000
_cell.length_c   1.000
_cell.angle_alpha   90.00
_cell.angle_beta   90.00
_cell.angle_gamma   90.00
#
_symmetry.space_group_name_H-M   'P 1'
#
loop_
_entity.id
_entity.type
_entity.pdbx_description
1 polymer ?
#
loop_
_entity_poly.entity_id
_entity_poly.type
_entity_poly.pdbx_seq_one_letter_code
_entity_poly.pdbx_strand_id
1 'polypeptide(L)'
;MAATTSNEACFSMVTAERAFLDGDFETALKHFFVCIIMLPEERRELYEDQFAAAIHGWIALNPENVSRALSLYPQIRQLFPNTIRTKISLIRAVQSTDNTRWLLNCLPICKDAQELATKLEDIVALRITRVNLATMPFPQWHIRMINDAQRNKAFARALSMSIKSRSSIVFDIGSGTGLLSVIAAK
;
A
#
# COMPACT_ATOMS: atom_id res chain seq x y z
N MET A 1 20.35 9.56 46.36
CA MET A 1 20.12 8.29 45.63
C MET A 1 18.84 8.45 44.83
N ALA A 2 18.93 8.90 43.58
CA ALA A 2 17.81 8.91 42.65
C ALA A 2 18.10 7.79 41.65
N ALA A 3 17.34 6.69 41.75
CA ALA A 3 17.42 5.60 40.78
C ALA A 3 16.78 6.09 39.48
N THR A 4 17.61 6.47 38.52
CA THR A 4 17.24 6.63 37.13
C THR A 4 16.80 5.27 36.62
N THR A 5 15.49 5.01 36.61
CA THR A 5 14.92 3.87 35.88
C THR A 5 15.08 4.14 34.40
N SER A 6 16.23 3.76 33.85
CA SER A 6 16.40 3.51 32.43
C SER A 6 15.44 2.37 32.07
N ASN A 7 14.29 2.73 31.50
CA ASN A 7 13.32 1.77 30.97
C ASN A 7 13.96 1.10 29.75
N GLU A 8 14.80 0.09 29.97
CA GLU A 8 15.27 -0.80 28.91
C GLU A 8 14.01 -1.51 28.36
N ALA A 9 13.55 -1.06 27.20
CA ALA A 9 12.45 -1.70 26.51
C ALA A 9 12.86 -3.13 26.15
N CYS A 10 12.51 -4.08 27.01
CA CYS A 10 12.78 -5.50 26.78
C CYS A 10 11.78 -6.03 25.74
N PHE A 11 12.25 -6.27 24.52
CA PHE A 11 11.44 -6.87 23.46
C PHE A 11 11.41 -8.39 23.62
N SER A 12 10.22 -8.97 23.79
CA SER A 12 10.02 -10.42 23.92
C SER A 12 8.90 -10.94 23.03
N MET A 13 9.08 -12.13 22.45
CA MET A 13 8.03 -12.83 21.68
C MET A 13 6.84 -13.22 22.56
N VAL A 14 7.08 -13.58 23.82
CA VAL A 14 6.00 -13.90 24.77
C VAL A 14 5.09 -12.69 24.99
N THR A 15 5.68 -11.50 25.06
CA THR A 15 4.91 -10.25 25.19
C THR A 15 4.15 -9.92 23.90
N ALA A 16 4.74 -10.19 22.73
CA ALA A 16 4.07 -10.03 21.44
C ALA A 16 2.80 -10.89 21.35
N GLU A 17 2.91 -12.17 21.66
CA GLU A 17 1.80 -13.14 21.61
C GLU A 17 0.71 -12.78 22.61
N ARG A 18 1.08 -12.38 23.83
CA ARG A 18 0.10 -11.95 24.83
C ARG A 18 -0.65 -10.70 24.39
N ALA A 19 0.06 -9.68 23.94
CA ALA A 19 -0.55 -8.44 23.44
C ALA A 19 -1.46 -8.71 22.23
N PHE A 20 -1.08 -9.64 21.35
CA PHE A 20 -1.92 -10.06 20.23
C PHE A 20 -3.24 -10.70 20.69
N LEU A 21 -3.19 -11.60 21.68
CA LEU A 21 -4.39 -12.22 22.26
C LEU A 21 -5.27 -11.22 23.00
N ASP A 22 -4.66 -10.21 23.64
CA ASP A 22 -5.36 -9.13 24.34
C ASP A 22 -5.96 -8.08 23.37
N GLY A 23 -5.69 -8.19 22.07
CA GLY A 23 -6.15 -7.25 21.04
C GLY A 23 -5.35 -5.95 20.96
N ASP A 24 -4.26 -5.82 21.73
CA ASP A 24 -3.30 -4.72 21.62
C ASP A 24 -2.32 -4.99 20.47
N PHE A 25 -2.81 -4.83 19.25
CA PHE A 25 -2.03 -5.08 18.05
C PHE A 25 -0.86 -4.10 17.88
N GLU A 26 -0.94 -2.87 18.42
CA GLU A 26 0.16 -1.93 18.32
C GLU A 26 1.37 -2.40 19.14
N THR A 27 1.14 -2.83 20.38
CA THR A 27 2.20 -3.41 21.21
C THR A 27 2.70 -4.71 20.60
N ALA A 28 1.81 -5.60 20.14
CA ALA A 28 2.21 -6.84 19.48
C ALA A 28 3.14 -6.59 18.28
N LEU A 29 2.80 -5.64 17.40
CA LEU A 29 3.61 -5.30 16.23
C LEU A 29 4.98 -4.73 16.63
N LYS A 30 5.07 -3.86 17.64
CA LYS A 30 6.36 -3.34 18.15
C LYS A 30 7.31 -4.48 18.54
N HIS A 31 6.80 -5.47 19.27
CA HIS A 31 7.58 -6.63 19.66
C HIS A 31 7.92 -7.54 18.47
N PHE A 32 6.96 -7.81 17.58
CA PHE A 32 7.21 -8.62 16.38
C PHE A 32 8.30 -8.00 15.49
N PHE A 33 8.29 -6.69 15.25
CA PHE A 33 9.30 -6.03 14.41
C PHE A 33 10.73 -6.28 14.93
N VAL A 34 10.93 -6.18 16.25
CA VAL A 34 12.26 -6.35 16.85
C VAL A 34 12.63 -7.82 16.99
N CYS A 35 11.70 -8.68 17.39
CA CYS A 35 12.02 -10.08 17.64
C CYS A 35 12.17 -10.88 16.34
N ILE A 36 11.34 -10.65 15.32
CA ILE A 36 11.40 -11.39 14.05
C ILE A 36 12.67 -11.03 13.26
N ILE A 37 13.09 -9.76 13.25
CA ILE A 37 14.30 -9.35 12.52
C ILE A 37 15.56 -10.00 13.11
N MET A 38 15.57 -10.28 14.42
CA MET A 38 16.68 -10.95 15.12
C MET A 38 16.75 -12.45 14.83
N LEU A 39 15.71 -13.04 14.22
CA LEU A 39 15.72 -14.45 13.83
C LEU A 39 16.39 -14.64 12.46
N PRO A 40 17.02 -15.82 12.25
CA PRO A 40 17.40 -16.27 10.91
C PRO A 40 16.19 -16.26 9.97
N GLU A 41 16.41 -15.95 8.68
CA GLU A 41 15.33 -15.81 7.70
C GLU A 41 14.46 -17.07 7.60
N GLU A 42 15.04 -18.26 7.71
CA GLU A 42 14.30 -19.52 7.62
C GLU A 42 13.28 -19.71 8.75
N ARG A 43 13.46 -19.01 9.88
CA ARG A 43 12.59 -19.10 11.05
C ARG A 43 11.53 -18.00 11.10
N ARG A 44 11.62 -16.98 10.25
CA ARG A 44 10.69 -15.84 10.27
C ARG A 44 9.29 -16.25 9.83
N GLU A 45 9.19 -17.18 8.87
CA GLU A 45 7.91 -17.69 8.34
C GLU A 45 6.97 -18.25 9.42
N LEU A 46 7.53 -18.78 10.53
CA LEU A 46 6.74 -19.30 11.66
C LEU A 46 5.79 -18.26 12.26
N TYR A 47 6.14 -16.98 12.18
CA TYR A 47 5.38 -15.87 12.76
C TYR A 47 4.60 -15.07 11.72
N GLU A 48 4.61 -15.50 10.46
CA GLU A 48 3.97 -14.75 9.37
C GLU A 48 2.47 -14.58 9.60
N ASP A 49 1.77 -15.68 9.88
CA ASP A 49 0.31 -15.66 10.02
C ASP A 49 -0.13 -14.78 11.20
N GLN A 50 0.57 -14.86 12.34
CA GLN A 50 0.31 -14.00 13.50
C GLN A 50 0.62 -12.53 13.21
N PHE A 51 1.75 -12.24 12.55
CA PHE A 51 2.12 -10.88 12.17
C PHE A 51 1.13 -10.26 11.19
N ALA A 52 0.72 -11.01 10.17
CA ALA A 52 -0.27 -10.58 9.19
C ALA A 52 -1.63 -10.31 9.85
N ALA A 53 -2.07 -11.19 10.76
CA ALA A 53 -3.28 -10.99 11.54
C ALA A 53 -3.18 -9.75 12.44
N ALA A 54 -2.01 -9.50 13.06
CA ALA A 54 -1.78 -8.32 13.89
C ALA A 54 -1.85 -7.02 13.07
N ILE A 55 -1.26 -6.98 11.87
CA ILE A 55 -1.39 -5.83 10.95
C ILE A 55 -2.85 -5.61 10.56
N HIS A 56 -3.56 -6.69 10.21
CA HIS A 56 -4.96 -6.58 9.83
C HIS A 56 -5.82 -6.05 10.99
N GLY A 57 -5.64 -6.60 12.19
CA GLY A 57 -6.32 -6.13 13.40
C GLY A 57 -5.98 -4.67 13.72
N TRP A 58 -4.72 -4.28 13.61
CA TRP A 58 -4.26 -2.90 13.88
C TRP A 58 -4.89 -1.87 12.94
N ILE A 59 -5.04 -2.22 11.65
CA ILE A 59 -5.73 -1.38 10.66
C ILE A 59 -7.25 -1.38 10.91
N ALA A 60 -7.83 -2.54 11.22
CA ALA A 60 -9.27 -2.67 11.45
C ALA A 60 -9.74 -1.88 12.68
N LEU A 61 -8.94 -1.83 13.75
CA LEU A 61 -9.27 -1.04 14.95
C LEU A 61 -9.24 0.48 14.71
N ASN A 62 -8.32 0.94 13.87
CA ASN A 62 -8.23 2.36 13.52
C ASN A 62 -7.77 2.54 12.06
N PRO A 63 -8.67 2.93 11.14
CA PRO A 63 -8.34 3.17 9.74
C PRO A 63 -7.24 4.21 9.48
N GLU A 64 -6.93 5.09 10.43
CA GLU A 64 -5.80 6.02 10.31
C GLU A 64 -4.45 5.29 10.30
N ASN A 65 -4.39 4.08 10.88
CA ASN A 65 -3.20 3.25 10.88
C ASN A 65 -2.81 2.75 9.48
N VAL A 66 -3.69 2.82 8.47
CA VAL A 66 -3.34 2.47 7.08
C VAL A 66 -2.11 3.25 6.61
N SER A 67 -2.06 4.55 6.87
CA SER A 67 -0.92 5.40 6.49
C SER A 67 0.37 4.88 7.11
N ARG A 68 0.32 4.51 8.39
CA ARG A 68 1.47 4.06 9.18
C ARG A 68 1.90 2.68 8.71
N ALA A 69 0.98 1.74 8.52
CA ALA A 69 1.25 0.40 8.00
C ALA A 69 1.91 0.44 6.62
N LEU A 70 1.43 1.29 5.71
CA LEU A 70 2.04 1.47 4.39
C LEU A 70 3.43 2.11 4.48
N SER A 71 3.64 3.06 5.40
CA SER A 71 4.97 3.64 5.64
C SER A 71 5.98 2.63 6.22
N LEU A 72 5.48 1.60 6.90
CA LEU A 72 6.28 0.50 7.46
C LEU A 72 6.52 -0.63 6.46
N TYR A 73 5.97 -0.56 5.24
CA TYR A 73 6.16 -1.61 4.23
C TYR A 73 7.62 -1.96 3.95
N PRO A 74 8.58 -1.02 3.85
CA PRO A 74 9.99 -1.37 3.67
C PRO A 74 10.53 -2.27 4.79
N GLN A 75 10.16 -2.02 6.04
CA GLN A 75 10.54 -2.83 7.20
C GLN A 75 9.84 -4.20 7.16
N ILE A 76 8.55 -4.24 6.81
CA ILE A 76 7.80 -5.50 6.65
C ILE A 76 8.46 -6.37 5.56
N ARG A 77 8.87 -5.76 4.46
CA ARG A 77 9.59 -6.43 3.37
C ARG A 77 10.95 -6.97 3.82
N GLN A 78 11.64 -6.33 4.76
CA GLN A 78 12.87 -6.87 5.34
C GLN A 78 12.61 -8.07 6.26
N LEU A 79 11.51 -8.07 7.01
CA LEU A 79 11.10 -9.22 7.81
C LEU A 79 10.73 -10.42 6.93
N PHE A 80 9.95 -10.18 5.87
CA PHE A 80 9.37 -11.21 5.00
C PHE A 80 9.67 -10.93 3.52
N PRO A 81 10.94 -11.08 3.08
CA PRO A 81 11.35 -10.71 1.73
C PRO A 81 10.66 -11.56 0.66
N ASN A 82 10.65 -12.88 0.87
CA ASN A 82 10.19 -13.85 -0.13
C ASN A 82 8.72 -14.24 0.01
N THR A 83 8.00 -13.63 0.94
CA THR A 83 6.65 -14.08 1.28
C THR A 83 5.58 -13.22 0.62
N ILE A 84 4.77 -13.87 -0.22
CA ILE A 84 3.66 -13.25 -0.97
C ILE A 84 2.47 -12.99 -0.03
N ARG A 85 2.24 -13.90 0.93
CA ARG A 85 1.08 -13.88 1.82
C ARG A 85 1.03 -12.62 2.69
N THR A 86 2.15 -12.21 3.30
CA THR A 86 2.24 -10.95 4.06
C THR A 86 1.86 -9.74 3.20
N LYS A 87 2.39 -9.69 1.97
CA LYS A 87 2.12 -8.59 1.02
C LYS A 87 0.64 -8.53 0.66
N ILE A 88 0.02 -9.66 0.33
CA ILE A 88 -1.42 -9.75 0.05
C ILE A 88 -2.24 -9.38 1.29
N SER A 89 -1.83 -9.83 2.48
CA SER A 89 -2.56 -9.56 3.73
C SER A 89 -2.60 -8.08 4.06
N LEU A 90 -1.48 -7.36 3.88
CA LEU A 90 -1.45 -5.91 4.02
C LEU A 90 -2.37 -5.23 3.01
N ILE A 91 -2.36 -5.65 1.74
CA ILE A 91 -3.26 -5.10 0.71
C ILE A 91 -4.73 -5.31 1.10
N ARG A 92 -5.07 -6.53 1.54
CA ARG A 92 -6.43 -6.87 1.99
C ARG A 92 -6.86 -6.05 3.20
N ALA A 93 -5.98 -5.82 4.16
CA ALA A 93 -6.24 -4.98 5.31
C ALA A 93 -6.53 -3.53 4.92
N VAL A 94 -5.87 -2.99 3.89
CA VAL A 94 -6.20 -1.67 3.36
C VAL A 94 -7.54 -1.68 2.61
N GLN A 95 -7.80 -2.72 1.82
CA GLN A 95 -9.05 -2.88 1.07
C GLN A 95 -10.28 -3.09 1.95
N SER A 96 -10.13 -3.62 3.16
CA SER A 96 -11.23 -3.77 4.11
C SER A 96 -11.62 -2.45 4.78
N THR A 97 -10.83 -1.38 4.60
CA THR A 97 -11.21 -0.05 5.05
C THR A 97 -12.07 0.65 3.99
N ASP A 98 -13.03 1.47 4.42
CA ASP A 98 -13.83 2.31 3.51
C ASP A 98 -13.00 3.43 2.84
N ASN A 99 -11.72 3.53 3.18
CA ASN A 99 -10.85 4.61 2.73
C ASN A 99 -10.08 4.22 1.46
N THR A 100 -10.66 4.56 0.30
CA THR A 100 -10.07 4.26 -1.01
C THR A 100 -8.81 5.07 -1.32
N ARG A 101 -8.50 6.12 -0.54
CA ARG A 101 -7.37 7.03 -0.82
C ARG A 101 -6.02 6.33 -0.85
N TRP A 102 -5.89 5.24 -0.10
CA TRP A 102 -4.63 4.51 0.10
C TRP A 102 -4.46 3.31 -0.83
N LEU A 103 -5.47 2.98 -1.65
CA LEU A 103 -5.41 1.80 -2.51
C LEU A 103 -4.31 1.90 -3.58
N LEU A 104 -4.09 3.10 -4.14
CA LEU A 104 -3.00 3.30 -5.12
C LEU A 104 -1.62 3.10 -4.50
N ASN A 105 -1.44 3.42 -3.21
CA ASN A 105 -0.19 3.20 -2.48
C ASN A 105 0.13 1.70 -2.30
N CYS A 106 -0.85 0.81 -2.50
CA CYS A 106 -0.65 -0.64 -2.47
C CYS A 106 -0.13 -1.21 -3.81
N LEU A 107 -0.11 -0.43 -4.90
CA LEU A 107 0.37 -0.91 -6.21
C LEU A 107 1.83 -1.39 -6.20
N PRO A 108 2.79 -0.70 -5.56
CA PRO A 108 4.17 -1.19 -5.43
C PRO A 108 4.25 -2.51 -4.65
N ILE A 109 3.46 -2.64 -3.57
CA ILE A 109 3.38 -3.87 -2.76
C ILE A 109 2.86 -5.04 -3.59
N CYS A 110 1.82 -4.78 -4.39
CA CYS A 110 1.26 -5.78 -5.30
C CYS A 110 2.27 -6.17 -6.38
N LYS A 111 3.06 -5.22 -6.91
CA LYS A 111 4.10 -5.49 -7.89
C LYS A 111 5.21 -6.36 -7.31
N ASP A 112 5.69 -6.04 -6.10
CA ASP A 112 6.69 -6.85 -5.40
C ASP A 112 6.19 -8.29 -5.20
N ALA A 113 4.90 -8.48 -4.87
CA ALA A 113 4.31 -9.81 -4.76
C ALA A 113 4.23 -10.54 -6.12
N GLN A 114 3.98 -9.82 -7.21
CA GLN A 114 3.95 -10.39 -8.57
C GLN A 114 5.31 -10.89 -9.02
N GLU A 115 6.39 -10.21 -8.64
CA GLU A 115 7.77 -10.61 -8.97
C GLU A 115 8.18 -11.92 -8.28
N LEU A 116 7.55 -12.25 -7.14
CA LEU A 116 7.79 -13.48 -6.38
C LEU A 116 6.87 -14.64 -6.80
N ALA A 117 5.77 -14.36 -7.50
CA ALA A 117 4.72 -15.33 -7.76
C ALA A 117 5.13 -16.34 -8.84
N THR A 118 5.24 -17.61 -8.45
CA THR A 118 5.51 -18.74 -9.35
C THR A 118 4.28 -19.61 -9.60
N LYS A 119 3.35 -19.67 -8.64
CA LYS A 119 2.13 -20.47 -8.73
C LYS A 119 1.06 -19.73 -9.53
N LEU A 120 0.34 -20.46 -10.39
CA LEU A 120 -0.71 -19.91 -11.24
C LEU A 120 -1.81 -19.21 -10.43
N GLU A 121 -2.19 -19.79 -9.29
CA GLU A 121 -3.21 -19.25 -8.38
C GLU A 121 -2.82 -17.85 -7.86
N ASP A 122 -1.58 -17.70 -7.39
CA ASP A 122 -1.05 -16.42 -6.91
C ASP A 122 -0.99 -15.38 -8.04
N ILE A 123 -0.54 -15.79 -9.23
CA ILE A 123 -0.45 -14.91 -10.41
C ILE A 123 -1.83 -14.35 -10.76
N VAL A 124 -2.85 -15.20 -10.81
CA VAL A 124 -4.23 -14.79 -11.11
C VAL A 124 -4.77 -13.88 -10.00
N ALA A 125 -4.61 -14.26 -8.74
CA ALA A 125 -5.07 -13.47 -7.59
C ALA A 125 -4.44 -12.07 -7.56
N LEU A 126 -3.13 -11.98 -7.80
CA LEU A 126 -2.40 -10.71 -7.84
C LEU A 126 -2.79 -9.86 -9.06
N ARG A 127 -3.10 -10.48 -10.20
CA ARG A 127 -3.60 -9.75 -11.38
C ARG A 127 -4.95 -9.10 -11.11
N ILE A 128 -5.88 -9.83 -10.49
CA ILE A 128 -7.18 -9.29 -10.07
C ILE A 128 -6.99 -8.19 -9.04
N THR A 129 -6.15 -8.43 -8.02
CA THR A 129 -5.84 -7.45 -6.97
C THR A 129 -5.32 -6.15 -7.57
N ARG A 130 -4.36 -6.22 -8.50
CA ARG A 130 -3.80 -5.04 -9.17
C ARG A 130 -4.86 -4.26 -9.96
N VAL A 131 -5.75 -4.94 -10.67
CA VAL A 131 -6.87 -4.29 -11.39
C VAL A 131 -7.80 -3.59 -10.41
N ASN A 132 -8.14 -4.22 -9.29
CA ASN A 132 -8.98 -3.61 -8.26
C ASN A 132 -8.31 -2.37 -7.65
N LEU A 133 -7.03 -2.46 -7.30
CA LEU A 133 -6.27 -1.32 -6.75
C LEU A 133 -6.22 -0.13 -7.74
N ALA A 134 -6.12 -0.40 -9.03
CA ALA A 134 -6.03 0.64 -10.06
C ALA A 134 -7.39 1.23 -10.46
N THR A 135 -8.49 0.50 -10.26
CA THR A 135 -9.82 0.92 -10.76
C THR A 135 -10.78 1.36 -9.66
N MET A 136 -10.74 0.75 -8.47
CA MET A 136 -11.62 1.10 -7.34
C MET A 136 -11.55 2.56 -6.88
N PRO A 137 -10.38 3.23 -6.89
CA PRO A 137 -10.31 4.65 -6.50
C PRO A 137 -11.04 5.60 -7.45
N PHE A 138 -11.44 5.13 -8.64
CA PHE A 138 -11.99 5.98 -9.69
C PHE A 138 -13.38 5.49 -10.11
N PRO A 139 -14.34 6.40 -10.33
CA PRO A 139 -15.55 6.07 -11.07
C PRO A 139 -15.24 5.45 -12.44
N GLN A 140 -15.95 4.39 -12.80
CA GLN A 140 -15.70 3.66 -14.06
C GLN A 140 -15.82 4.53 -15.31
N TRP A 141 -16.64 5.59 -15.26
CA TRP A 141 -16.78 6.54 -16.36
C TRP A 141 -15.50 7.37 -16.59
N HIS A 142 -14.66 7.61 -15.56
CA HIS A 142 -13.36 8.26 -15.76
C HIS A 142 -12.46 7.44 -16.66
N ILE A 143 -12.42 6.11 -16.48
CA ILE A 143 -11.58 5.22 -17.30
C ILE A 143 -12.04 5.24 -18.76
N ARG A 144 -13.35 5.16 -18.99
CA ARG A 144 -13.92 5.28 -20.35
C ARG A 144 -13.60 6.63 -20.99
N MET A 145 -13.73 7.71 -20.23
CA MET A 145 -13.39 9.07 -20.66
C MET A 145 -11.91 9.20 -21.02
N ILE A 146 -11.00 8.66 -20.20
CA ILE A 146 -9.54 8.69 -20.46
C ILE A 146 -9.20 7.83 -21.68
N ASN A 147 -9.92 6.73 -21.93
CA ASN A 147 -9.66 5.84 -23.07
C ASN A 147 -10.33 6.28 -24.38
N ASP A 148 -11.12 7.36 -24.39
CA ASP A 148 -11.71 7.89 -25.62
C ASP A 148 -10.66 8.55 -26.52
N ALA A 149 -10.07 7.74 -27.41
CA ALA A 149 -9.00 8.16 -28.29
C ALA A 149 -9.44 9.28 -29.26
N GLN A 150 -10.69 9.29 -29.72
CA GLN A 150 -11.18 10.28 -30.68
C GLN A 150 -11.30 11.65 -30.01
N ARG A 151 -11.96 11.71 -28.85
CA ARG A 151 -12.07 12.92 -28.03
C ARG A 151 -10.69 13.44 -27.63
N ASN A 152 -9.81 12.57 -27.15
CA ASN A 152 -8.48 12.98 -26.69
C ASN A 152 -7.61 13.53 -27.82
N LYS A 153 -7.71 12.95 -29.04
CA LYS A 153 -7.05 13.50 -30.23
C LYS A 153 -7.63 14.85 -30.65
N ALA A 154 -8.94 15.07 -30.49
CA ALA A 154 -9.55 16.36 -30.76
C ALA A 154 -9.04 17.44 -29.79
N PHE A 155 -8.97 17.14 -28.49
CA PHE A 155 -8.39 18.06 -27.50
C PHE A 155 -6.92 18.36 -27.74
N ALA A 156 -6.11 17.33 -28.04
CA ALA A 156 -4.70 17.53 -28.33
C ALA A 156 -4.49 18.47 -29.53
N ARG A 157 -5.28 18.33 -30.59
CA ARG A 157 -5.25 19.25 -31.73
C ARG A 157 -5.68 20.66 -31.37
N ALA A 158 -6.77 20.81 -30.62
CA ALA A 158 -7.25 22.13 -30.20
C ALA A 158 -6.21 22.86 -29.31
N LEU A 159 -5.60 22.14 -28.38
CA LEU A 159 -4.56 22.67 -27.50
C LEU A 159 -3.29 23.03 -28.28
N SER A 160 -2.82 22.18 -29.20
CA SER A 160 -1.62 22.48 -30.00
C SER A 160 -1.79 23.68 -30.93
N MET A 161 -3.02 23.95 -31.40
CA MET A 161 -3.32 25.15 -32.18
C MET A 161 -3.36 26.42 -31.32
N SER A 162 -3.70 26.28 -30.03
CA SER A 162 -3.90 27.40 -29.11
C SER A 162 -2.60 27.77 -28.36
N ILE A 163 -1.81 26.76 -27.96
CA ILE A 163 -0.54 26.93 -27.25
C ILE A 163 0.56 27.18 -28.28
N LYS A 164 0.90 28.45 -28.49
CA LYS A 164 1.83 28.89 -29.55
C LYS A 164 3.31 28.76 -29.18
N SER A 165 3.62 28.68 -27.88
CA SER A 165 4.98 28.60 -27.37
C SER A 165 5.08 27.57 -26.24
N ARG A 166 6.21 26.86 -26.18
CA ARG A 166 6.55 25.98 -25.04
C ARG A 166 6.77 26.72 -23.72
N SER A 167 6.98 28.04 -23.78
CA SER A 167 7.08 28.89 -22.58
C SER A 167 5.73 29.38 -22.06
N SER A 168 4.62 28.98 -22.70
CA SER A 168 3.28 29.40 -22.28
C SER A 168 2.91 28.74 -20.95
N ILE A 169 2.32 29.52 -20.05
CA ILE A 169 1.72 29.00 -18.82
C ILE A 169 0.26 28.66 -19.12
N VAL A 170 -0.12 27.40 -18.91
CA VAL A 170 -1.48 26.92 -19.11
C VAL A 170 -2.13 26.68 -17.75
N PHE A 171 -3.33 27.22 -17.55
CA PHE A 171 -4.12 27.02 -16.34
C PHE A 171 -5.39 26.22 -16.66
N ASP A 172 -5.50 25.03 -16.06
CA ASP A 172 -6.60 24.08 -16.29
C ASP A 172 -7.63 24.18 -15.15
N ILE A 173 -8.73 24.89 -15.40
CA ILE A 173 -9.80 25.12 -14.42
C ILE A 173 -10.74 23.93 -14.40
N GLY A 174 -10.93 23.33 -13.22
CA GLY A 174 -11.78 22.14 -13.08
C GLY A 174 -11.15 20.89 -13.71
N SER A 175 -9.83 20.75 -13.57
CA SER A 175 -9.00 19.76 -14.29
C SER A 175 -9.43 18.30 -14.11
N GLY A 176 -10.21 17.96 -13.08
CA GLY A 176 -10.77 16.62 -12.88
C GLY A 176 -9.69 15.55 -12.87
N THR A 177 -9.64 14.71 -13.91
CA THR A 177 -8.61 13.67 -14.08
C THR A 177 -7.23 14.21 -14.52
N GLY A 178 -7.08 15.53 -14.68
CA GLY A 178 -5.86 16.18 -15.15
C GLY A 178 -5.51 15.91 -16.61
N LEU A 179 -6.43 15.32 -17.39
CA LEU A 179 -6.14 14.86 -18.75
C LEU A 179 -5.72 16.01 -19.67
N LEU A 180 -6.42 17.16 -19.61
CA LEU A 180 -6.09 18.33 -20.43
C LEU A 180 -4.77 18.96 -20.00
N SER A 181 -4.52 19.07 -18.68
CA SER A 181 -3.22 19.47 -18.13
C SER A 181 -2.06 18.63 -18.69
N VAL A 182 -2.20 17.29 -18.69
CA VAL A 182 -1.16 16.39 -19.22
C VAL A 182 -0.97 16.54 -20.73
N ILE A 183 -2.06 16.76 -21.48
CA ILE A 183 -1.97 17.01 -22.92
C ILE A 183 -1.29 18.35 -23.21
N ALA A 184 -1.61 19.39 -22.46
CA ALA A 184 -1.04 20.73 -22.61
C ALA A 184 0.45 20.80 -22.20
N ALA A 185 0.89 19.91 -21.31
CA ALA A 185 2.29 19.84 -20.85
C ALA A 185 3.24 19.14 -21.85
N LYS A 186 2.72 18.53 -22.92
CA LYS A 186 3.51 17.85 -23.97
C LYS A 186 3.96 18.83 -25.05
#